data_AF-A0A5P5ZRK6-F1
#
_entry.id   AF-A0A5P5ZRK6-F1
#
_cell.length_a   1.000
_cell.length_b   1.000
_cell.length_c   1.000
_cell.angle_alpha   90.00
_cell.angle_beta   90.00
_cell.angle_gamma   90.00
#
_symmetry.space_group_name_H-M   'P 1'
#
loop_
_entity.id
_entity.type
_entity.pdbx_description
1 polymer ?
#
loop_
_entity_poly.entity_id
_entity_poly.type
_entity_poly.pdbx_seq_one_letter_code
_entity_poly.pdbx_strand_id
1 'polypeptide(L)'
;MRKLKFFLIGLVPGLIVVFFILNQKGVSCSGYLPNSRVIAETLSKDFSYTDTFRQQMVAQGITEQFLKDSLITAGHIDFDRSKAQQKPCPQYLLVYPEKNPRYEVQFEKCKDSAVFSDLKKLR
;
A
#
# COMPACT_ATOMS: atom_id res chain seq x y z
N MET A 1 -9.28 -41.40 -19.65
CA MET A 1 -8.41 -40.71 -20.65
C MET A 1 -9.15 -39.77 -21.60
N ARG A 2 -10.26 -40.19 -22.25
CA ARG A 2 -10.92 -39.38 -23.29
C ARG A 2 -11.53 -38.04 -22.79
N LYS A 3 -12.15 -38.02 -21.61
CA LYS A 3 -12.71 -36.79 -20.99
C LYS A 3 -11.63 -35.76 -20.61
N LEU A 4 -10.49 -36.22 -20.10
CA LEU A 4 -9.36 -35.36 -19.73
C LEU A 4 -8.74 -34.70 -20.97
N LYS A 5 -8.61 -35.44 -22.08
CA LYS A 5 -8.13 -34.89 -23.36
C LYS A 5 -9.03 -33.78 -23.87
N PHE A 6 -10.35 -33.96 -23.83
CA PHE A 6 -11.30 -32.91 -24.25
C PHE A 6 -11.27 -31.67 -23.35
N PHE A 7 -11.09 -31.85 -22.03
CA PHE A 7 -10.91 -30.72 -21.11
C PHE A 7 -9.62 -29.94 -21.40
N LEU A 8 -8.51 -30.63 -21.65
CA LEU A 8 -7.22 -30.00 -21.94
C LEU A 8 -7.22 -29.21 -23.26
N ILE A 9 -8.00 -29.63 -24.26
CA ILE A 9 -8.15 -28.89 -25.53
C ILE A 9 -8.77 -27.50 -25.30
N GLY A 10 -9.64 -27.33 -24.30
CA GLY A 10 -10.16 -26.00 -23.92
C GLY A 10 -9.28 -25.28 -22.90
N LEU A 11 -8.75 -26.01 -21.92
CA LEU A 11 -7.96 -25.45 -20.82
C LEU A 11 -6.64 -24.84 -21.33
N VAL A 12 -5.90 -25.54 -22.17
CA VAL A 12 -4.58 -25.10 -22.66
C VAL A 12 -4.66 -23.77 -23.42
N PRO A 13 -5.51 -23.60 -24.46
CA PRO A 13 -5.65 -22.31 -25.12
C PRO A 13 -6.25 -21.23 -24.20
N GLY A 14 -7.15 -21.61 -23.28
CA GLY A 14 -7.66 -20.69 -22.26
C GLY A 14 -6.55 -20.13 -21.35
N LEU A 15 -5.64 -20.99 -20.88
CA LEU A 15 -4.49 -20.58 -20.08
C LEU A 15 -3.51 -19.69 -20.87
N ILE A 16 -3.32 -19.95 -22.17
CA ILE A 16 -2.49 -19.11 -23.03
C ILE A 16 -3.08 -17.69 -23.10
N VAL A 17 -4.38 -17.56 -23.35
CA VAL A 17 -5.06 -16.25 -23.40
C VAL A 17 -4.95 -15.52 -22.05
N VAL A 18 -5.22 -16.21 -20.94
CA VAL A 18 -5.08 -15.64 -19.58
C VAL A 18 -3.64 -15.19 -19.34
N PHE A 19 -2.63 -15.98 -19.71
CA PHE A 19 -1.23 -15.62 -19.55
C PHE A 19 -0.87 -14.36 -20.34
N PHE A 20 -1.33 -14.21 -21.58
CA PHE A 20 -1.09 -12.99 -22.36
C PHE A 20 -1.74 -11.75 -21.74
N ILE A 21 -2.94 -11.88 -21.17
CA ILE A 21 -3.63 -10.77 -20.48
C ILE A 21 -2.89 -10.39 -19.18
N LEU A 22 -2.47 -11.38 -18.38
CA LEU A 22 -1.77 -11.15 -17.11
C LEU A 22 -0.31 -10.69 -17.29
N ASN A 23 0.33 -11.04 -18.40
CA ASN A 23 1.72 -10.65 -18.69
C ASN A 23 1.84 -9.24 -19.29
N GLN A 24 0.72 -8.54 -19.53
CA GLN A 24 0.74 -7.10 -19.77
C GLN A 24 1.26 -6.39 -18.52
N LYS A 25 2.22 -5.47 -18.71
CA LYS A 25 2.95 -4.79 -17.63
C LYS A 25 1.98 -4.20 -16.60
N GLY A 26 2.03 -4.70 -15.37
CA GLY A 26 1.35 -4.08 -14.23
C GLY A 26 0.19 -4.86 -13.62
N VAL A 27 -0.21 -6.01 -14.16
CA VAL A 27 -1.19 -6.90 -13.49
C VAL A 27 -0.51 -7.68 -12.36
N SER A 28 0.07 -6.94 -11.41
CA SER A 28 0.30 -7.47 -10.08
C SER A 28 -1.06 -7.58 -9.39
N CYS A 29 -1.20 -8.47 -8.38
CA CYS A 29 -2.34 -8.44 -7.46
C CYS A 29 -2.29 -7.18 -6.55
N SER A 30 -1.90 -6.03 -7.10
CA SER A 30 -1.78 -4.72 -6.45
C SER A 30 -3.20 -4.28 -6.07
N GLY A 31 -3.48 -4.31 -4.77
CA GLY A 31 -4.78 -3.99 -4.20
C GLY A 31 -5.49 -5.17 -3.53
N TYR A 32 -5.06 -6.42 -3.77
CA TYR A 32 -5.64 -7.59 -3.08
C TYR A 32 -4.87 -8.02 -1.84
N LEU A 33 -3.55 -7.81 -1.81
CA LEU A 33 -2.74 -8.11 -0.64
C LEU A 33 -2.94 -7.05 0.45
N PRO A 34 -2.90 -7.42 1.74
CA PRO A 34 -3.18 -6.49 2.84
C PRO A 34 -2.37 -5.18 2.76
N ASN A 35 -1.05 -5.27 2.52
CA ASN A 35 -0.19 -4.09 2.41
C ASN A 35 -0.62 -3.17 1.26
N SER A 36 -0.74 -3.72 0.04
CA SER A 36 -1.07 -2.93 -1.15
C SER A 36 -2.49 -2.37 -1.09
N ARG A 37 -3.43 -3.06 -0.42
CA ARG A 37 -4.77 -2.57 -0.17
C ARG A 37 -4.76 -1.33 0.73
N VAL A 38 -4.04 -1.36 1.84
CA VAL A 38 -3.95 -0.19 2.74
C VAL A 38 -3.31 1.00 2.01
N ILE A 39 -2.22 0.76 1.26
CA ILE A 39 -1.55 1.82 0.47
C ILE A 39 -2.50 2.42 -0.57
N ALA A 40 -3.15 1.59 -1.39
CA ALA A 40 -4.07 2.05 -2.44
C ALA A 40 -5.27 2.80 -1.87
N GLU A 41 -5.88 2.29 -0.80
CA GLU A 41 -6.99 2.96 -0.14
C GLU A 41 -6.55 4.30 0.45
N THR A 42 -5.37 4.37 1.09
CA THR A 42 -4.82 5.62 1.65
C THR A 42 -4.58 6.67 0.57
N LEU A 43 -3.95 6.29 -0.54
CA LEU A 43 -3.68 7.20 -1.68
C LEU A 43 -4.97 7.73 -2.35
N SER A 44 -6.10 7.05 -2.17
CA SER A 44 -7.40 7.48 -2.68
C SER A 44 -8.15 8.47 -1.76
N LYS A 45 -7.63 8.77 -0.56
CA LYS A 45 -8.26 9.68 0.41
C LYS A 45 -7.69 11.09 0.35
N ASP A 46 -8.40 12.04 0.95
CA ASP A 46 -7.86 13.38 1.18
C ASP A 46 -6.81 13.33 2.29
N PHE A 47 -5.64 13.92 2.03
CA PHE A 47 -4.53 13.90 2.98
C PHE A 47 -4.67 15.10 3.93
N SER A 48 -4.65 14.82 5.22
CA SER A 48 -4.67 15.83 6.27
C SER A 48 -3.51 15.60 7.22
N TYR A 49 -2.90 16.69 7.67
CA TYR A 49 -1.66 16.65 8.44
C TYR A 49 -1.88 17.38 9.76
N THR A 50 -1.52 16.72 10.86
CA THR A 50 -1.38 17.39 12.16
C THR A 50 -0.25 18.41 12.11
N ASP A 51 -0.28 19.41 12.98
CA ASP A 51 0.78 20.43 13.03
C ASP A 51 2.14 19.82 13.36
N THR A 52 2.17 18.79 14.21
CA THR A 52 3.37 18.00 14.51
C THR A 52 3.94 17.35 13.25
N PHE A 53 3.09 16.70 12.46
CA PHE A 53 3.52 16.05 11.22
C PHE A 53 4.05 17.07 10.20
N ARG A 54 3.38 18.22 10.04
CA ARG A 54 3.85 19.30 9.16
C ARG A 54 5.23 19.81 9.58
N GLN A 55 5.44 20.04 10.86
CA GLN A 55 6.75 20.47 11.38
C GLN A 55 7.83 19.42 11.14
N GLN A 56 7.53 18.14 11.33
CA GLN A 56 8.44 17.04 11.07
C GLN A 56 8.79 16.92 9.57
N MET A 57 7.82 17.08 8.68
CA MET A 57 8.06 17.12 7.24
C MET A 57 9.02 18.25 6.86
N VAL A 58 8.77 19.47 7.36
CA VAL A 58 9.64 20.63 7.11
C VAL A 58 11.04 20.40 7.66
N ALA A 59 11.17 19.94 8.90
CA ALA A 59 12.45 19.67 9.54
C ALA A 59 13.28 18.60 8.82
N GLN A 60 12.61 17.65 8.16
CA GLN A 60 13.24 16.55 7.42
C GLN A 60 13.35 16.81 5.91
N GLY A 61 12.89 17.98 5.42
CA GLY A 61 12.90 18.32 3.99
C GLY A 61 11.99 17.43 3.14
N ILE A 62 10.93 16.86 3.74
CA ILE A 62 10.00 15.96 3.07
C ILE A 62 8.86 16.78 2.44
N THR A 63 8.72 16.67 1.12
CA THR A 63 7.62 17.30 0.38
C THR A 63 6.41 16.39 0.35
N GLU A 64 5.23 16.95 0.09
CA GLU A 64 4.00 16.17 -0.09
C GLU A 64 4.11 15.20 -1.28
N GLN A 65 4.79 15.60 -2.36
CA GLN A 65 5.06 14.73 -3.50
C GLN A 65 5.91 13.52 -3.08
N PHE A 66 6.97 13.75 -2.30
CA PHE A 66 7.83 12.65 -1.81
C PHE A 66 7.07 11.74 -0.83
N LEU A 67 6.22 12.30 0.02
CA LEU A 67 5.35 11.51 0.90
C LEU A 67 4.48 10.56 0.07
N LYS A 68 3.74 11.07 -0.92
CA LYS A 68 2.82 10.27 -1.74
C LYS A 68 3.55 9.27 -2.64
N ASP A 69 4.49 9.74 -3.45
CA ASP A 69 5.11 8.95 -4.51
C ASP A 69 6.17 7.97 -4.00
N SER A 70 6.78 8.27 -2.84
CA SER A 70 7.86 7.45 -2.28
C SER A 70 7.45 6.79 -0.98
N LEU A 71 7.21 7.56 0.09
CA LEU A 71 6.96 6.95 1.40
C LEU A 71 5.72 6.05 1.40
N ILE A 72 4.57 6.57 0.94
CA ILE A 72 3.32 5.81 0.96
C ILE A 72 3.31 4.74 -0.12
N THR A 73 3.66 5.09 -1.36
CA THR A 73 3.59 4.15 -2.50
C THR A 73 4.55 2.97 -2.38
N ALA A 74 5.78 3.18 -1.86
CA ALA A 74 6.80 2.15 -1.73
C ALA A 74 7.05 1.72 -0.28
N GLY A 75 6.19 2.14 0.66
CA GLY A 75 6.25 1.77 2.06
C GLY A 75 5.70 0.38 2.35
N HIS A 76 5.91 -0.07 3.58
CA HIS A 76 5.40 -1.32 4.11
C HIS A 76 4.62 -1.06 5.40
N ILE A 77 3.40 -1.58 5.49
CA ILE A 77 2.57 -1.49 6.69
C ILE A 77 3.04 -2.54 7.69
N ASP A 78 3.48 -2.07 8.85
CA ASP A 78 3.78 -2.90 10.00
C ASP A 78 2.47 -3.25 10.71
N PHE A 79 1.85 -4.37 10.32
CA PHE A 79 0.56 -4.78 10.87
C PHE A 79 0.64 -5.18 12.35
N ASP A 80 1.81 -5.60 12.84
CA ASP A 80 2.02 -5.98 14.23
C ASP A 80 1.96 -4.77 15.16
N ARG A 81 2.47 -3.62 14.68
CA ARG A 81 2.43 -2.34 15.41
C ARG A 81 1.22 -1.47 15.06
N SER A 82 0.43 -1.87 14.08
CA SER A 82 -0.79 -1.16 13.65
C SER A 82 -2.03 -1.62 14.42
N LYS A 83 -3.02 -0.72 14.56
CA LYS A 83 -4.35 -1.07 15.07
C LYS A 83 -5.35 -1.08 13.91
N ALA A 84 -5.15 -2.02 12.99
CA ALA A 84 -5.90 -2.11 11.73
C ALA A 84 -7.42 -2.35 11.89
N GLN A 85 -7.86 -2.80 13.07
CA GLN A 85 -9.28 -3.08 13.37
C GLN A 85 -9.95 -1.97 14.20
N GLN A 86 -9.21 -0.91 14.55
CA GLN A 86 -9.73 0.20 15.34
C GLN A 86 -10.86 0.93 14.60
N LYS A 87 -11.91 1.30 15.34
CA LYS A 87 -13.04 2.10 14.84
C LYS A 87 -13.05 3.47 15.56
N PRO A 88 -13.49 4.55 14.90
CA PRO A 88 -14.01 4.61 13.53
C PRO A 88 -12.91 4.59 12.45
N CYS A 89 -11.68 4.93 12.81
CA CYS A 89 -10.54 4.97 11.88
C CYS A 89 -9.46 3.99 12.33
N PRO A 90 -9.10 3.02 11.49
CA PRO A 90 -7.91 2.19 11.70
C PRO A 90 -6.63 3.02 11.77
N GLN A 91 -5.75 2.69 12.72
CA GLN A 91 -4.43 3.29 12.86
C GLN A 91 -3.38 2.38 12.21
N TYR A 92 -2.51 2.96 11.39
CA TYR A 92 -1.43 2.26 10.70
C TYR A 92 -0.08 2.87 11.00
N LEU A 93 0.92 2.01 11.07
CA LEU A 93 2.33 2.36 11.06
C LEU A 93 2.95 1.86 9.75
N LEU A 94 3.47 2.80 8.97
CA LEU A 94 4.18 2.52 7.72
C LEU A 94 5.67 2.72 7.94
N VAL A 95 6.48 1.79 7.46
CA VAL A 95 7.94 1.89 7.43
C VAL A 95 8.41 2.05 6.00
N TYR A 96 9.43 2.89 5.79
CA TYR A 96 10.03 3.09 4.48
C TYR A 96 11.55 3.28 4.56
N PRO A 97 12.33 2.59 3.71
CA PRO A 97 11.95 1.42 2.90
C PRO A 97 11.70 0.17 3.77
N GLU A 98 11.06 -0.87 3.21
CA GLU A 98 10.79 -2.14 3.93
C GLU A 98 12.06 -2.77 4.51
N LYS A 99 13.14 -2.79 3.72
CA LYS A 99 14.44 -3.31 4.15
C LYS A 99 15.30 -2.15 4.66
N ASN A 100 15.76 -2.23 5.90
CA ASN A 100 16.50 -1.17 6.60
C ASN A 100 15.72 0.16 6.65
N PRO A 101 14.61 0.21 7.42
CA PRO A 101 13.75 1.38 7.54
C PRO A 101 14.49 2.65 7.93
N ARG A 102 14.18 3.74 7.23
CA ARG A 102 14.72 5.08 7.51
C ARG A 102 13.65 6.00 8.05
N TYR A 103 12.40 5.77 7.69
CA TYR A 103 11.25 6.54 8.12
C TYR A 103 10.17 5.63 8.70
N GLU A 104 9.50 6.12 9.73
CA GLU A 104 8.21 5.62 10.19
C GLU A 104 7.16 6.72 10.06
N VAL A 105 6.00 6.35 9.53
CA VAL A 105 4.84 7.23 9.35
C VAL A 105 3.67 6.62 10.10
N GLN A 106 3.13 7.35 11.07
CA GLN A 106 1.89 6.98 11.73
C GLN A 106 0.74 7.80 11.16
N PHE A 107 -0.34 7.11 10.80
CA PHE A 107 -1.52 7.74 10.25
C PHE A 107 -2.79 6.96 10.57
N GLU A 108 -3.91 7.67 10.59
CA GLU A 108 -5.25 7.11 10.65
C GLU A 108 -5.89 7.13 9.27
N LYS A 109 -6.48 6.01 8.87
CA LYS A 109 -7.22 5.91 7.61
C LYS A 109 -8.72 5.94 7.90
N CYS A 110 -9.31 7.13 7.84
CA CYS A 110 -10.75 7.32 7.98
C CYS A 110 -11.49 7.05 6.65
N LYS A 111 -12.82 7.21 6.66
CA LYS A 111 -13.67 6.94 5.49
C LYS A 111 -13.30 7.81 4.29
N ASP A 112 -13.10 9.10 4.52
CA ASP A 112 -12.92 10.11 3.47
C ASP A 112 -11.51 10.75 3.48
N SER A 113 -10.81 10.67 4.62
CA SER A 113 -9.48 11.26 4.80
C SER A 113 -8.46 10.30 5.40
N ALA A 114 -7.17 10.55 5.11
CA ALA A 114 -6.03 9.99 5.80
C ALA A 114 -5.40 11.08 6.67
N VAL A 115 -5.31 10.86 7.98
CA VAL A 115 -4.79 11.84 8.95
C VAL A 115 -3.41 11.40 9.40
N PHE A 116 -2.39 12.17 9.03
CA PHE A 116 -0.99 11.87 9.36
C PHE A 116 -0.59 12.58 10.66
N SER A 117 -0.14 11.78 11.65
CA SER A 117 0.09 12.24 13.02
C SER A 117 1.56 12.35 13.40
N ASP A 118 2.40 11.43 12.93
CA ASP A 118 3.82 11.36 13.32
C ASP A 118 4.71 10.84 12.19
N LEU A 119 5.87 11.48 12.01
CA LEU A 119 6.91 11.17 11.04
C LEU A 119 8.27 11.12 11.73
N LYS A 120 8.78 9.90 11.93
CA LYS A 120 10.06 9.67 12.60
C LYS A 120 11.13 9.26 11.61
N LYS A 121 12.30 9.89 11.73
CA LYS A 121 13.52 9.43 11.08
C LYS A 121 14.25 8.48 12.02
N LEU A 122 14.53 7.27 11.57
CA LEU A 122 15.19 6.22 12.37
C LEU A 122 16.73 6.28 12.27
N ARG A 123 17.28 6.82 11.17
CA ARG A 123 18.71 7.01 10.91
C ARG A 123 18.97 8.21 10.02
#